data_AF-A0A845ZG16-F1
#
_entry.id   AF-A0A845ZG16-F1
#
_cell.length_a   1.000
_cell.length_b   1.000
_cell.length_c   1.000
_cell.angle_alpha   90.00
_cell.angle_beta   90.00
_cell.angle_gamma   90.00
#
_symmetry.space_group_name_H-M   'P 1'
#
loop_
_entity.id
_entity.type
_entity.pdbx_description
1 polymer ?
#
loop_
_entity_poly.entity_id
_entity_poly.type
_entity_poly.pdbx_seq_one_letter_code
_entity_poly.pdbx_strand_id
1 'polypeptide(L)' 'MTDIFLVPARCSNCGHVVEKLPLNIREWDCPECGIHHNRDINASINILAAGLAVSVCGARF' A
#
# COMPACT_ATOMS: atom_id res chain seq x y z
N MET A 1 17.82 -5.94 -15.25
CA MET A 1 18.51 -5.23 -14.16
C MET A 1 17.76 -3.95 -13.76
N THR A 2 16.41 -3.91 -13.85
CA THR A 2 15.59 -2.71 -13.62
C THR A 2 14.52 -2.87 -12.53
N ASP A 3 14.20 -4.08 -12.08
CA ASP A 3 13.09 -4.31 -11.12
C ASP A 3 13.44 -4.00 -9.66
N ILE A 4 14.69 -3.71 -9.29
CA ILE A 4 15.06 -3.46 -7.87
C ILE A 4 14.49 -2.15 -7.31
N PHE A 5 14.11 -1.22 -8.19
CA PHE A 5 13.56 0.07 -7.81
C PHE A 5 12.03 0.09 -7.83
N LEU A 6 11.37 -1.03 -8.16
CA LEU A 6 9.91 -1.13 -8.21
C LEU A 6 9.42 -1.89 -6.98
N VAL A 7 8.44 -1.32 -6.29
CA VAL A 7 7.76 -1.95 -5.16
C VAL A 7 6.26 -1.93 -5.39
N PRO A 8 5.53 -2.97 -4.98
CA PRO A 8 4.07 -2.95 -5.05
C PRO A 8 3.50 -1.97 -4.02
N ALA A 9 2.40 -1.31 -4.38
CA ALA A 9 1.68 -0.40 -3.50
C ALA A 9 0.18 -0.74 -3.52
N ARG A 10 -0.41 -0.97 -2.35
CA ARG A 10 -1.85 -1.17 -2.18
C ARG A 10 -2.51 0.16 -1.84
N CYS A 11 -3.53 0.55 -2.59
CA CYS A 11 -4.39 1.68 -2.24
C CYS A 11 -5.13 1.38 -0.93
N SER A 12 -4.94 2.22 0.09
CA SER A 12 -5.64 2.05 1.37
C SER A 12 -7.13 2.38 1.31
N ASN A 13 -7.60 3.01 0.23
CA ASN A 13 -9.00 3.38 0.05
C ASN A 13 -9.83 2.26 -0.60
N CYS A 14 -9.38 1.75 -1.75
CA CYS A 14 -10.12 0.75 -2.53
C CYS A 14 -9.49 -0.65 -2.52
N GLY A 15 -8.25 -0.80 -2.05
CA GLY A 15 -7.53 -2.06 -2.04
C GLY A 15 -6.83 -2.44 -3.35
N HIS A 16 -6.95 -1.65 -4.41
CA HIS A 16 -6.24 -1.89 -5.68
C HIS A 16 -4.72 -1.96 -5.46
N VAL A 17 -4.05 -2.94 -6.06
CA VAL A 17 -2.60 -3.13 -5.96
C VAL A 17 -1.94 -2.68 -7.25
N VAL A 18 -1.14 -1.61 -7.16
CA VAL A 18 -0.21 -1.23 -8.21
C VAL A 18 1.01 -2.13 -8.09
N GLU A 19 1.22 -3.02 -9.07
CA GLU A 19 2.29 -4.02 -9.00
C GLU A 19 3.70 -3.41 -9.05
N LYS A 20 3.85 -2.29 -9.75
CA LYS A 20 5.15 -1.68 -10.05
C LYS A 20 5.10 -0.18 -9.81
N LEU A 21 5.43 0.25 -8.59
CA LEU A 21 5.60 1.66 -8.24
C LEU A 21 7.07 1.96 -7.94
N PRO A 22 7.72 2.91 -8.64
CA PRO A 22 9.12 3.23 -8.37
C PRO A 22 9.36 3.84 -6.97
N LEU A 23 10.48 3.47 -6.34
CA LEU A 23 10.89 3.95 -5.01
C LEU A 23 11.14 5.46 -4.92
N ASN A 24 11.38 6.15 -6.04
CA ASN A 24 11.51 7.61 -6.06
C ASN A 24 10.15 8.32 -6.10
N ILE A 25 9.05 7.61 -6.40
CA ILE A 25 7.70 8.17 -6.42
C ILE A 25 7.15 8.17 -4.98
N ARG A 26 7.11 9.36 -4.37
CA ARG A 26 6.59 9.58 -3.01
C ARG A 26 5.08 9.79 -2.98
N GLU A 27 4.54 10.31 -4.07
CA GLU A 27 3.12 10.66 -4.20
C GLU A 27 2.58 10.08 -5.50
N TRP A 28 1.37 9.54 -5.45
CA TRP A 28 0.73 8.91 -6.60
C TRP A 28 -0.79 8.93 -6.45
N ASP A 29 -1.50 8.97 -7.57
CA ASP A 29 -2.96 8.82 -7.59
C ASP A 29 -3.31 7.37 -7.89
N CYS A 30 -4.30 6.83 -7.16
CA CYS A 30 -4.78 5.48 -7.42
C CYS A 30 -5.39 5.40 -8.83
N PRO A 31 -4.91 4.50 -9.71
CA PRO A 31 -5.46 4.40 -11.06
C PRO A 31 -6.89 3.83 -11.08
N GLU A 32 -7.34 3.23 -9.98
CA GLU A 32 -8.66 2.60 -9.87
C GLU A 32 -9.70 3.53 -9.23
N CYS A 33 -9.35 4.22 -8.12
CA CYS A 33 -10.30 5.10 -7.42
C CYS A 33 -9.95 6.61 -7.46
N GLY A 34 -8.81 6.99 -8.05
CA GLY A 34 -8.39 8.38 -8.22
C GLY A 34 -7.92 9.09 -6.95
N ILE A 35 -7.88 8.43 -5.79
CA ILE A 35 -7.44 9.08 -4.55
C ILE A 35 -5.93 9.34 -4.58
N HIS A 36 -5.54 10.51 -4.07
CA HIS A 36 -4.14 10.88 -3.93
C HIS A 36 -3.50 10.25 -2.68
N HIS A 37 -2.31 9.70 -2.82
CA HIS A 37 -1.57 9.03 -1.75
C HIS A 37 -0.17 9.60 -1.57
N ASN A 38 0.20 9.89 -0.33
CA ASN A 38 1.59 9.86 0.11
C ASN A 38 1.97 8.40 0.47
N ARG A 39 3.08 7.91 -0.09
CA ARG A 39 3.47 6.49 0.00
C ARG A 39 3.61 5.99 1.43
N ASP A 40 4.31 6.73 2.29
CA ASP A 40 4.64 6.25 3.65
C ASP A 40 3.39 6.29 4.56
N ILE A 41 2.52 7.29 4.37
CA ILE A 41 1.22 7.38 5.04
C ILE A 41 0.30 6.25 4.57
N ASN A 42 0.19 6.02 3.27
CA ASN A 42 -0.63 4.93 2.73
C ASN A 42 -0.14 3.57 3.23
N ALA A 43 1.18 3.36 3.32
CA ALA A 43 1.75 2.14 3.87
C ALA A 43 1.39 1.95 5.35
N SER A 44 1.49 2.99 6.18
CA SER A 44 1.15 2.90 7.60
C SER A 44 -0.33 2.57 7.83
N ILE A 45 -1.23 3.12 7.01
CA ILE A 45 -2.67 2.79 7.05
C ILE A 45 -2.89 1.31 6.72
N ASN A 46 -2.25 0.78 5.68
CA ASN A 46 -2.36 -0.64 5.32
C ASN A 46 -1.82 -1.57 6.43
N ILE A 47 -0.70 -1.20 7.07
CA ILE A 47 -0.13 -1.95 8.20
C ILE A 47 -1.09 -1.95 9.40
N LEU A 48 -1.68 -0.80 9.73
CA LEU A 48 -2.68 -0.69 10.78
C LEU A 48 -3.89 -1.60 10.50
N ALA A 49 -4.42 -1.56 9.27
CA ALA A 49 -5.54 -2.39 8.86
C ALA A 49 -5.21 -3.89 8.99
N ALA A 50 -4.01 -4.31 8.57
CA ALA A 50 -3.55 -5.70 8.72
C ALA A 50 -3.41 -6.10 10.19
N GLY A 51 -2.83 -5.24 11.03
CA GLY A 51 -2.70 -5.49 12.47
C GLY A 51 -4.05 -5.62 13.19
N LEU A 52 -5.01 -4.76 12.84
CA LEU A 52 -6.38 -4.85 13.35
C LEU A 52 -7.08 -6.14 12.88
N ALA A 53 -6.89 -6.54 11.62
CA ALA A 53 -7.42 -7.80 11.11
C ALA A 53 -6.86 -9.02 11.86
N VAL A 54 -5.55 -9.04 12.14
CA VAL A 54 -4.92 -10.11 12.96
C VAL A 54 -5.51 -10.16 14.36
N SER A 55 -5.70 -9.00 15.00
CA SER A 55 -6.30 -8.90 16.34
C SER A 55 -7.72 -9.47 16.38
N VAL A 56 -8.56 -9.13 15.40
CA VAL A 56 -9.93 -9.63 15.31
C VAL A 56 -9.97 -11.13 15.01
N CYS A 57 -9.09 -11.62 14.12
CA CYS A 57 -9.06 -13.03 13.71
C CYS A 57 -8.39 -13.95 14.73
N GLY A 58 -7.82 -13.42 15.83
CA GLY A 58 -7.20 -14.21 16.90
C GLY A 58 -5.94 -14.97 16.49
N ALA A 59 -5.31 -14.60 15.37
CA ALA A 59 -4.08 -15.23 14.92
C ALA A 59 -2.94 -14.81 15.87
N ARG A 60 -2.42 -15.77 16.64
CA ARG A 60 -1.23 -15.56 17.48
C ARG A 60 0.02 -15.63 16.59
N PHE A 61 0.95 -14.71 16.81
CA PHE A 61 2.30 -14.72 16.21
C PHE A 61 3.13 -15.91 16.71
#